data_AF-A0A9D4AV39-F1
#
_entry.id   AF-A0A9D4AV39-F1
#
_cell.length_a   1.000
_cell.length_b   1.000
_cell.length_c   1.000
_cell.angle_alpha   90.00
_cell.angle_beta   90.00
_cell.angle_gamma   90.00
#
_symmetry.space_group_name_H-M   'P 1'
#
loop_
_entity.id
_entity.type
_entity.pdbx_description
1 polymer ?
#
loop_
_entity_poly.entity_id
_entity_poly.type
_entity_poly.pdbx_seq_one_letter_code
_entity_poly.pdbx_strand_id
1 'polypeptide(L)'
;MARCCHGFLGFDAILALEQEIVKLVKNVSFEEVEEEEDVQELLESHAEQLTNEELIELDQQWISEESKDNDDGDIGQETWSLMTKNLSCFFGLLCDMMEIIQPGDHFREWSAKVSRALNDAVSCYREIYHLEICAGEQT
;
A
#
# COMPACT_ATOMS: atom_id res chain seq x y z
N MET A 1 8.06 19.00 -28.62
CA MET A 1 9.30 18.18 -28.73
C MET A 1 9.33 17.26 -27.52
N ALA A 2 8.94 16.00 -27.68
CA ALA A 2 9.07 15.02 -26.61
C ALA A 2 10.54 14.62 -26.49
N ARG A 3 11.14 14.82 -25.31
CA ARG A 3 12.46 14.29 -24.99
C ARG A 3 12.32 12.79 -24.76
N CYS A 4 12.89 11.97 -25.64
CA CYS A 4 13.12 10.55 -25.34
C CYS A 4 14.10 10.45 -24.17
N CYS A 5 13.69 9.81 -23.08
CA CYS A 5 14.56 9.43 -21.98
C CYS A 5 15.53 8.34 -22.48
N HIS A 6 16.76 8.77 -22.77
CA HIS A 6 17.86 7.89 -23.17
C HIS A 6 18.50 7.31 -21.89
N GLY A 7 17.88 6.29 -21.32
CA GLY A 7 18.35 5.69 -20.07
C GLY A 7 17.70 4.37 -19.69
N PHE A 8 17.16 3.60 -20.63
CA PHE A 8 16.86 2.20 -20.35
C PHE A 8 18.18 1.45 -20.29
N LEU A 9 18.64 1.11 -19.08
CA LEU A 9 19.91 0.40 -18.85
C LEU A 9 19.87 -1.08 -19.27
N GLY A 10 18.92 -1.47 -20.11
CA GLY A 10 18.83 -2.81 -20.69
C GLY A 10 18.48 -3.89 -19.66
N PHE A 11 18.54 -5.13 -20.15
CA PHE A 11 18.20 -6.35 -19.41
C PHE A 11 19.37 -6.90 -18.56
N ASP A 12 20.51 -6.19 -18.47
CA ASP A 12 21.66 -6.62 -17.66
C ASP A 12 21.32 -6.72 -16.16
N ALA A 13 20.31 -5.96 -15.71
CA ALA A 13 19.78 -6.06 -14.35
C ALA A 13 18.98 -7.36 -14.11
N ILE A 14 18.43 -7.98 -15.17
CA ILE A 14 17.61 -9.19 -15.04
C ILE A 14 18.49 -10.40 -14.71
N LEU A 15 19.61 -10.57 -15.41
CA LEU A 15 20.55 -11.65 -15.10
C LEU A 15 21.09 -11.59 -13.66
N ALA A 16 21.34 -10.37 -13.16
CA ALA A 16 21.76 -10.18 -11.77
C ALA A 16 20.64 -10.52 -10.76
N LEU A 17 19.38 -10.26 -11.12
CA LEU A 17 18.21 -10.61 -10.30
C LEU A 17 17.97 -12.12 -10.26
N GLU A 18 18.09 -12.81 -11.40
CA GLU A 18 17.96 -14.28 -11.47
C GLU A 18 18.96 -14.97 -10.53
N GLN A 19 20.21 -14.51 -10.54
CA GLN A 19 21.26 -14.99 -9.62
C GLN A 19 20.95 -14.73 -8.15
N GLU A 20 20.37 -13.57 -7.83
CA GLU A 20 19.96 -13.23 -6.48
C GLU A 20 18.80 -14.10 -6.00
N ILE A 21 17.83 -14.39 -6.88
CA ILE A 21 16.69 -15.28 -6.60
C ILE A 21 17.18 -16.69 -6.27
N VAL A 22 18.03 -17.29 -7.12
CA VAL A 22 18.60 -18.63 -6.88
C VAL A 22 19.36 -18.67 -5.54
N LYS A 23 20.10 -17.61 -5.23
CA LYS A 23 20.82 -17.50 -3.95
C LYS A 23 19.87 -17.44 -2.76
N LEU A 24 18.76 -16.70 -2.85
CA LEU A 24 17.76 -16.60 -1.79
C LEU A 24 17.06 -17.95 -1.57
N VAL A 25 16.66 -18.61 -2.65
CA VAL A 25 16.08 -19.97 -2.63
C VAL A 25 16.99 -20.96 -1.91
N LYS A 26 18.29 -20.96 -2.25
CA LYS A 26 19.31 -21.81 -1.59
C LYS A 26 19.44 -21.50 -0.10
N ASN A 27 19.26 -20.25 0.32
CA ASN A 27 19.30 -19.88 1.74
C ASN A 27 18.07 -20.33 2.53
N VAL A 28 16.93 -20.54 1.86
CA VAL A 28 15.66 -20.96 2.47
C VAL A 28 15.46 -22.48 2.33
N SER A 29 16.46 -23.20 1.82
CA SER A 29 16.44 -24.66 1.58
C SER A 29 15.27 -25.09 0.69
N PHE A 30 14.89 -24.26 -0.28
CA PHE A 30 13.89 -24.62 -1.27
C PHE A 30 14.56 -25.47 -2.36
N GLU A 31 14.41 -26.79 -2.24
CA GLU A 31 15.11 -27.80 -3.06
C GLU A 31 14.58 -27.90 -4.50
N GLU A 32 13.43 -27.29 -4.81
CA GLU A 32 12.82 -27.36 -6.15
C GLU A 32 13.46 -26.41 -7.17
N VAL A 33 14.27 -25.44 -6.72
CA VAL A 33 14.98 -24.51 -7.60
C VAL A 33 16.46 -24.61 -7.29
N GLU A 34 17.20 -25.32 -8.13
CA GLU A 34 18.61 -25.63 -7.91
C GLU A 34 19.53 -24.72 -8.74
N GLU A 35 19.11 -24.33 -9.94
CA GLU A 35 19.94 -23.61 -10.90
C GLU A 35 19.24 -22.40 -11.52
N GLU A 36 20.03 -21.51 -12.14
CA GLU A 36 19.52 -20.35 -12.90
C GLU A 36 18.61 -20.79 -14.07
N GLU A 37 18.83 -22.00 -14.59
CA GLU A 37 18.02 -22.60 -15.67
C GLU A 37 16.56 -22.83 -15.25
N ASP A 38 16.28 -23.15 -13.97
CA ASP A 38 14.92 -23.35 -13.46
C ASP A 38 14.13 -22.02 -13.45
N VAL A 39 14.81 -20.94 -13.08
CA VAL A 39 14.24 -19.59 -13.12
C VAL A 39 14.02 -19.14 -14.56
N GLN A 40 14.97 -19.44 -15.44
CA GLN A 40 14.86 -19.11 -16.85
C GLN A 40 13.72 -19.86 -17.54
N GLU A 41 13.55 -21.16 -17.28
CA GLU A 41 12.44 -21.96 -17.81
C GLU A 41 11.08 -21.38 -17.38
N LEU A 42 10.97 -20.97 -16.11
CA LEU A 42 9.76 -20.32 -15.61
C LEU A 42 9.47 -19.00 -16.34
N LEU A 43 10.48 -18.17 -16.54
CA LEU A 43 10.34 -16.90 -17.25
C LEU A 43 9.96 -17.12 -18.72
N GLU A 44 10.57 -18.11 -19.38
CA GLU A 44 10.27 -18.47 -20.76
C GLU A 44 8.84 -19.00 -20.92
N SER A 45 8.34 -19.79 -19.97
CA SER A 45 6.95 -20.27 -19.98
C SER A 45 5.91 -19.14 -19.89
N HIS A 46 6.31 -17.96 -19.41
CA HIS A 46 5.48 -16.75 -19.29
C HIS A 46 5.93 -15.60 -20.20
N ALA A 47 6.81 -15.87 -21.17
CA ALA A 47 7.32 -14.85 -22.09
C ALA A 47 6.32 -14.50 -23.22
N GLU A 48 5.20 -15.22 -23.33
CA GLU A 48 4.16 -14.92 -24.29
C GLU A 48 3.52 -13.56 -24.00
N GLN A 49 3.37 -12.73 -25.04
CA GLN A 49 2.76 -11.43 -24.90
C GLN A 49 1.26 -11.60 -24.70
N LEU A 50 0.74 -11.01 -23.63
CA LEU A 50 -0.68 -10.95 -23.38
C LEU A 50 -1.41 -10.25 -24.53
N THR A 51 -2.51 -10.86 -24.97
CA THR A 51 -3.43 -10.27 -25.92
C THR A 51 -4.22 -9.11 -25.28
N ASN A 52 -4.84 -8.27 -26.11
CA ASN A 52 -5.65 -7.15 -25.59
C ASN A 52 -6.84 -7.66 -24.77
N GLU A 53 -7.43 -8.79 -25.16
CA GLU A 53 -8.52 -9.43 -24.45
C GLU A 53 -8.08 -9.94 -23.07
N GLU A 54 -6.92 -10.59 -22.97
CA GLU A 54 -6.34 -11.05 -21.69
C GLU A 54 -5.95 -9.89 -20.78
N LEU A 55 -5.46 -8.78 -21.34
CA LEU A 55 -5.19 -7.56 -20.57
C LEU A 55 -6.46 -6.96 -19.97
N ILE A 56 -7.58 -6.99 -20.71
CA ILE A 56 -8.87 -6.52 -20.21
C ILE A 56 -9.39 -7.45 -19.10
N GLU A 57 -9.21 -8.76 -19.24
CA GLU A 57 -9.59 -9.73 -18.21
C GLU A 57 -8.75 -9.56 -16.92
N LEU A 58 -7.45 -9.30 -17.03
CA LEU A 58 -6.59 -9.00 -15.88
C LEU A 58 -7.01 -7.70 -15.18
N ASP A 59 -7.33 -6.64 -15.92
CA ASP A 59 -7.82 -5.39 -15.34
C ASP A 59 -9.14 -5.61 -14.58
N GLN A 60 -10.04 -6.42 -15.14
CA GLN A 60 -11.29 -6.80 -14.46
C GLN A 60 -11.05 -7.68 -13.24
N GLN A 61 -10.07 -8.58 -13.27
CA GLN A 61 -9.69 -9.40 -12.13
C GLN A 61 -9.11 -8.54 -11.02
N TRP A 62 -8.21 -7.59 -11.32
CA TRP A 62 -7.65 -6.67 -10.33
C TRP A 62 -8.71 -5.79 -9.70
N ILE A 63 -9.64 -5.26 -10.49
CA ILE A 63 -10.78 -4.50 -9.95
C ILE A 63 -11.64 -5.40 -9.06
N SER A 64 -11.82 -6.68 -9.42
CA SER A 64 -12.58 -7.63 -8.60
C SER A 64 -11.84 -8.03 -7.33
N GLU A 65 -10.51 -8.18 -7.34
CA GLU A 65 -9.68 -8.51 -6.18
C GLU A 65 -9.55 -7.31 -5.24
N GLU A 66 -9.35 -6.10 -5.75
CA GLU A 66 -9.39 -4.86 -4.96
C GLU A 66 -10.78 -4.66 -4.35
N SER A 67 -11.85 -4.98 -5.07
CA SER A 67 -13.21 -4.94 -4.49
C SER A 67 -13.46 -6.02 -3.43
N LYS A 68 -12.71 -7.14 -3.46
CA LYS A 68 -12.76 -8.21 -2.45
C LYS A 68 -11.85 -7.93 -1.26
N ASP A 69 -10.75 -7.19 -1.42
CA ASP A 69 -9.96 -6.66 -0.29
C ASP A 69 -10.72 -5.56 0.47
N ASN A 70 -11.76 -5.00 -0.15
CA ASN A 70 -12.76 -4.17 0.55
C ASN A 70 -13.91 -4.99 1.17
N ASP A 71 -13.92 -6.33 1.00
CA ASP A 71 -14.86 -7.28 1.59
C ASP A 71 -14.08 -8.30 2.45
N ASP A 72 -13.63 -7.84 3.62
CA ASP A 72 -13.24 -8.64 4.79
C ASP A 72 -12.24 -9.80 4.52
N GLY A 73 -10.97 -9.46 4.32
CA GLY A 73 -9.86 -10.41 4.18
C GLY A 73 -8.72 -10.16 5.17
N ASP A 74 -8.89 -10.61 6.42
CA ASP A 74 -7.84 -10.90 7.42
C ASP A 74 -6.62 -9.96 7.47
N ILE A 75 -6.84 -8.65 7.61
CA ILE A 75 -5.90 -7.88 8.43
C ILE A 75 -6.12 -8.45 9.84
N GLY A 76 -5.18 -9.25 10.36
CA GLY A 76 -5.38 -9.94 11.64
C GLY A 76 -5.83 -9.00 12.76
N GLN A 77 -6.68 -9.47 13.70
CA GLN A 77 -7.22 -8.65 14.81
C GLN A 77 -6.14 -7.86 15.57
N GLU A 78 -4.92 -8.37 15.65
CA GLU A 78 -3.78 -7.68 16.26
C GLU A 78 -3.30 -6.47 15.44
N THR A 79 -3.26 -6.59 14.11
CA THR A 79 -2.92 -5.51 13.19
C THR A 79 -3.96 -4.40 13.23
N TRP A 80 -5.26 -4.76 13.26
CA TRP A 80 -6.34 -3.79 13.47
C TRP A 80 -6.28 -3.13 14.84
N SER A 81 -6.11 -3.90 15.93
CA SER A 81 -6.00 -3.33 17.28
C SER A 81 -4.83 -2.33 17.40
N LEU A 82 -3.72 -2.62 16.73
CA LEU A 82 -2.56 -1.74 16.67
C LEU A 82 -2.85 -0.48 15.83
N MET A 83 -3.54 -0.62 14.70
CA MET A 83 -3.97 0.48 13.85
C MET A 83 -4.95 1.42 14.58
N THR A 84 -5.99 0.89 15.23
CA THR A 84 -6.96 1.67 16.01
C THR A 84 -6.29 2.42 17.17
N LYS A 85 -5.35 1.78 17.90
CA LYS A 85 -4.58 2.45 18.97
C LYS A 85 -3.70 3.58 18.44
N ASN A 86 -3.04 3.35 17.30
CA ASN A 86 -2.18 4.35 16.67
C ASN A 86 -3.01 5.55 16.16
N LEU A 87 -4.17 5.29 15.55
CA LEU A 87 -5.09 6.33 15.09
C LEU A 87 -5.67 7.12 16.27
N SER A 88 -6.05 6.45 17.36
CA SER A 88 -6.51 7.11 18.59
C SER A 88 -5.43 8.03 19.18
N CYS A 89 -4.18 7.56 19.24
CA CYS A 89 -3.04 8.36 19.68
C CYS A 89 -2.80 9.57 18.76
N PHE A 90 -2.83 9.35 17.45
CA PHE A 90 -2.67 10.40 16.44
C PHE A 90 -3.75 11.49 16.57
N PHE A 91 -5.02 11.11 16.73
CA PHE A 91 -6.10 12.07 16.94
C PHE A 91 -5.99 12.82 18.27
N GLY A 92 -5.50 12.17 19.34
CA GLY A 92 -5.17 12.84 20.60
C GLY A 92 -4.12 13.94 20.42
N LEU A 93 -3.00 13.62 19.77
CA LEU A 93 -1.94 14.59 19.48
C LEU A 93 -2.42 15.75 18.60
N LEU A 94 -3.32 15.47 17.65
CA LEU A 94 -3.96 16.50 16.82
C LEU A 94 -4.83 17.44 17.65
N CYS A 95 -5.64 16.91 18.57
CA CYS A 95 -6.45 17.71 19.48
C CYS A 95 -5.57 18.59 20.36
N ASP A 96 -4.53 18.03 20.97
CA ASP A 96 -3.58 18.78 21.80
C ASP A 96 -2.90 19.89 20.99
N MET A 97 -2.48 19.58 19.75
CA MET A 97 -1.93 20.57 18.83
C MET A 97 -2.94 21.69 18.60
N MET A 98 -4.19 21.36 18.26
CA MET A 98 -5.24 22.34 17.98
C MET A 98 -5.53 23.26 19.18
N GLU A 99 -5.45 22.75 20.41
CA GLU A 99 -5.55 23.56 21.63
C GLU A 99 -4.35 24.52 21.78
N ILE A 100 -3.13 24.07 21.50
CA ILE A 100 -1.92 24.91 21.55
C ILE A 100 -1.99 26.05 20.53
N ILE A 101 -2.46 25.75 19.31
CA ILE A 101 -2.61 26.77 18.26
C ILE A 101 -3.89 27.58 18.42
N GLN A 102 -4.72 27.36 19.46
CA GLN A 102 -5.92 28.15 19.72
C GLN A 102 -5.53 29.49 20.37
N PRO A 103 -5.38 30.58 19.60
CA PRO A 103 -4.89 31.85 20.10
C PRO A 103 -6.09 32.63 20.65
N GLY A 104 -5.82 33.68 21.41
CA GLY A 104 -6.81 34.73 21.66
C GLY A 104 -7.33 35.37 20.35
N ASP A 105 -8.25 36.33 20.46
CA ASP A 105 -9.01 36.86 19.32
C ASP A 105 -8.17 37.36 18.13
N HIS A 106 -6.91 37.73 18.35
CA HIS A 106 -6.02 38.30 17.33
C HIS A 106 -5.56 37.31 16.23
N PHE A 107 -5.59 35.99 16.48
CA PHE A 107 -5.21 34.97 15.48
C PHE A 107 -6.25 33.87 15.31
N ARG A 108 -7.46 34.07 15.87
CA ARG A 108 -8.58 33.12 15.84
C ARG A 108 -8.96 32.67 14.43
N GLU A 109 -8.91 33.59 13.46
CA GLU A 109 -9.28 33.27 12.07
C GLU A 109 -8.24 32.35 11.40
N TRP A 110 -6.96 32.56 11.70
CA TRP A 110 -5.88 31.73 11.16
C TRP A 110 -5.86 30.36 11.84
N SER A 111 -6.06 30.29 13.15
CA SER A 111 -6.18 29.00 13.84
C SER A 111 -7.40 28.22 13.35
N ALA A 112 -8.56 28.86 13.18
CA ALA A 112 -9.74 28.21 12.62
C ALA A 112 -9.54 27.74 11.17
N LYS A 113 -8.69 28.42 10.40
CA LYS A 113 -8.32 27.98 9.04
C LYS A 113 -7.41 26.75 9.08
N VAL A 114 -6.40 26.76 9.96
CA VAL A 114 -5.49 25.62 10.17
C VAL A 114 -6.27 24.41 10.67
N SER A 115 -7.13 24.58 11.68
CA SER A 115 -8.00 23.54 12.22
C SER A 115 -8.87 22.88 11.16
N ARG A 116 -9.47 23.67 10.25
CA ARG A 116 -10.29 23.12 9.16
C ARG A 116 -9.47 22.33 8.15
N ALA A 117 -8.37 22.91 7.65
CA ALA A 117 -7.49 22.24 6.69
C ALA A 117 -6.92 20.93 7.24
N LEU A 118 -6.58 20.90 8.53
CA LEU A 118 -6.08 19.72 9.21
C LEU A 118 -7.16 18.65 9.37
N ASN A 119 -8.39 19.05 9.73
CA ASN A 119 -9.52 18.12 9.87
C ASN A 119 -9.90 17.50 8.51
N ASP A 120 -9.94 18.31 7.45
CA ASP A 120 -10.20 17.85 6.09
C ASP A 120 -9.11 16.88 5.61
N ALA A 121 -7.84 17.17 5.91
CA ALA A 121 -6.72 16.31 5.51
C ALA A 121 -6.71 14.94 6.21
N VAL A 122 -7.33 14.83 7.39
CA VAL A 122 -7.37 13.57 8.18
C VAL A 122 -8.75 12.90 8.16
N SER A 123 -9.69 13.40 7.35
CA SER A 123 -11.07 12.87 7.33
C SER A 123 -11.11 11.40 6.93
N CYS A 124 -10.30 10.98 5.96
CA CYS A 124 -10.20 9.59 5.51
C CYS A 124 -9.80 8.63 6.64
N TYR A 125 -8.83 9.02 7.47
CA TYR A 125 -8.41 8.24 8.63
C TYR A 125 -9.47 8.20 9.73
N ARG A 126 -10.29 9.25 9.85
CA ARG A 126 -11.39 9.29 10.81
C ARG A 126 -12.51 8.35 10.39
N GLU A 127 -12.81 8.29 9.09
CA GLU A 127 -13.77 7.34 8.52
C GLU A 127 -13.32 5.90 8.76
N ILE A 128 -12.05 5.57 8.49
CA ILE A 128 -11.46 4.25 8.79
C ILE A 128 -11.60 3.92 10.27
N TYR A 129 -11.22 4.84 11.16
CA TYR A 129 -11.33 4.65 12.61
C TYR A 129 -12.77 4.42 13.08
N HIS A 130 -13.76 5.09 12.50
CA HIS A 130 -15.18 4.90 12.85
C HIS A 130 -15.74 3.58 12.32
N LEU A 131 -15.35 3.17 11.11
CA LEU A 131 -15.73 1.88 10.55
C LEU A 131 -15.17 0.73 11.41
N GLU A 132 -13.93 0.84 11.89
CA GLU A 132 -13.29 -0.12 12.80
C GLU A 132 -14.04 -0.25 14.14
N ILE A 133 -14.45 0.87 14.77
CA ILE A 133 -15.20 0.83 16.04
C ILE A 133 -16.60 0.21 15.84
N CYS A 134 -17.32 0.58 14.78
CA CYS A 134 -18.65 0.05 14.52
C CYS A 134 -18.66 -1.43 14.10
N ALA A 135 -17.56 -1.94 13.55
CA ALA A 135 -17.36 -3.37 13.28
C ALA A 135 -17.08 -4.17 14.56
N GLY A 136 -16.31 -3.61 15.50
CA GLY A 136 -16.02 -4.23 16.80
C GLY A 136 -17.20 -4.29 17.78
N GLU A 137 -18.27 -3.52 17.57
CA GLU A 137 -19.50 -3.55 18.40
C GLU A 137 -20.56 -4.55 17.92
N GLN A 138 -20.35 -5.24 16.80
CA GLN A 138 -21.31 -6.20 16.21
C GLN A 138 -21.01 -7.68 16.49
N THR A 139 -19.97 -7.99 17.27
CA THR A 139 -19.63 -9.35 17.76
C THR A 139 -19.79 -9.46 19.27
#